data_AF-A0A2J8QHP0-F1
#
_entry.id   AF-A0A2J8QHP0-F1
#
_cell.length_a   1.000
_cell.length_b   1.000
_cell.length_c   1.000
_cell.angle_alpha   90.00
_cell.angle_beta   90.00
_cell.angle_gamma   90.00
#
_symmetry.space_group_name_H-M   'P 1'
#
loop_
_entity.id
_entity.type
_entity.pdbx_description
1 polymer ?
#
loop_
_entity_poly.entity_id
_entity_poly.type
_entity_poly.pdbx_seq_one_letter_code
_entity_poly.pdbx_strand_id
1 'polypeptide(L)'
;SPGEGGPWVWNTYQACLKDTFERLGRDAEAAHRAGLAFGVKLVRGAYLDKERAVAQLHGMEDPTQPDYEATSQSYSRCLELMLTHVARHGPTCHLMVASHNEESVRQATKRAGRLCSV
;
A
#
# COMPACT_ATOMS: atom_id res chain seq x y z
N SER A 1 -26.82 -0.61 6.02
CA SER A 1 -26.48 -0.73 4.57
C SER A 1 -24.98 -0.93 4.40
N PRO A 2 -24.43 -1.29 3.22
CA PRO A 2 -22.97 -1.46 3.02
C PRO A 2 -22.11 -0.23 3.39
N GLY A 3 -22.73 0.92 3.68
CA GLY A 3 -22.07 2.13 4.18
C GLY A 3 -21.73 2.16 5.68
N GLU A 4 -22.04 1.12 6.47
CA GLU A 4 -21.81 1.12 7.94
C GLU A 4 -20.81 0.04 8.41
N GLY A 5 -20.46 -0.93 7.56
CA GLY A 5 -19.44 -1.94 7.87
C GLY A 5 -18.17 -1.68 7.08
N GLY A 6 -17.03 -1.50 7.76
CA GLY A 6 -15.71 -1.33 7.11
C GLY A 6 -15.31 -2.51 6.22
N PRO A 7 -14.08 -2.52 5.67
CA PRO A 7 -13.66 -3.55 4.72
C PRO A 7 -13.81 -4.95 5.32
N TRP A 8 -14.46 -5.84 4.58
CA TRP A 8 -14.59 -7.24 4.97
C TRP A 8 -13.26 -8.00 4.83
N VAL A 9 -12.40 -7.53 3.92
CA VAL A 9 -11.10 -8.10 3.64
C VAL A 9 -10.04 -7.01 3.71
N TRP A 10 -8.95 -7.33 4.40
CA TRP A 10 -7.76 -6.50 4.50
C TRP A 10 -6.57 -7.25 3.92
N ASN A 11 -5.85 -6.60 3.01
CA ASN A 11 -4.62 -7.14 2.44
C ASN A 11 -3.41 -6.30 2.89
N THR A 12 -2.29 -6.97 3.10
CA THR A 12 -1.01 -6.30 3.39
C THR A 12 -0.21 -6.15 2.10
N TYR A 13 0.19 -4.92 1.79
CA TYR A 13 1.02 -4.61 0.62
C TYR A 13 2.41 -4.16 1.10
N GLN A 14 3.44 -4.83 0.59
CA GLN A 14 4.83 -4.65 1.01
C GLN A 14 5.61 -3.84 -0.03
N ALA A 15 5.88 -2.57 0.26
CA ALA A 15 6.53 -1.66 -0.69
C ALA A 15 7.97 -2.07 -1.07
N CYS A 16 8.59 -2.97 -0.31
CA CYS A 16 9.89 -3.56 -0.62
C CYS A 16 9.85 -4.54 -1.78
N LEU A 17 8.66 -4.93 -2.28
CA LEU A 17 8.55 -5.74 -3.50
C LEU A 17 8.34 -4.83 -4.71
N LYS A 18 9.03 -5.13 -5.81
CA LYS A 18 9.03 -4.33 -7.06
C LYS A 18 7.64 -4.19 -7.67
N ASP A 19 6.79 -5.21 -7.55
CA ASP A 19 5.46 -5.28 -8.17
C ASP A 19 4.35 -4.64 -7.34
N THR A 20 4.62 -4.24 -6.09
CA THR A 20 3.58 -3.84 -5.14
C THR A 20 2.76 -2.65 -5.60
N PHE A 21 3.38 -1.63 -6.23
CA PHE A 21 2.64 -0.46 -6.71
C PHE A 21 1.59 -0.84 -7.76
N GLU A 22 1.99 -1.64 -8.75
CA GLU A 22 1.10 -2.11 -9.82
C GLU A 22 0.02 -3.06 -9.30
N ARG A 23 0.41 -3.99 -8.40
CA ARG A 23 -0.55 -4.92 -7.78
C ARG A 23 -1.59 -4.18 -6.94
N LEU A 24 -1.16 -3.22 -6.12
CA LEU A 24 -2.04 -2.41 -5.29
C LEU A 24 -3.07 -1.63 -6.12
N GLY A 25 -2.63 -0.96 -7.20
CA GLY A 25 -3.54 -0.22 -8.08
C GLY A 25 -4.55 -1.13 -8.78
N ARG A 26 -4.10 -2.28 -9.30
CA ARG A 26 -4.98 -3.27 -9.94
C ARG A 26 -6.04 -3.80 -8.98
N ASP A 27 -5.65 -4.15 -7.75
CA ASP A 27 -6.55 -4.73 -6.76
C ASP A 27 -7.55 -3.69 -6.24
N ALA A 28 -7.12 -2.45 -6.00
CA ALA A 28 -8.01 -1.35 -5.59
C ALA A 28 -9.08 -1.06 -6.65
N GLU A 29 -8.68 -0.97 -7.92
CA GLU A 29 -9.60 -0.77 -9.04
C GLU A 29 -10.53 -1.97 -9.27
N ALA A 30 -10.03 -3.20 -9.10
CA ALA A 30 -10.85 -4.40 -9.19
C ALA A 30 -11.92 -4.45 -8.09
N ALA A 31 -11.54 -4.16 -6.83
CA ALA A 31 -12.47 -4.11 -5.72
C ALA A 31 -13.55 -3.03 -5.92
N HIS A 32 -13.16 -1.85 -6.41
CA HIS A 32 -14.09 -0.78 -6.74
C HIS A 32 -15.11 -1.21 -7.81
N ARG A 33 -14.65 -1.80 -8.93
CA ARG A 33 -15.54 -2.29 -9.99
C ARG A 33 -16.49 -3.39 -9.52
N ALA A 34 -16.06 -4.20 -8.55
CA ALA A 34 -16.87 -5.25 -7.95
C ALA A 34 -17.83 -4.73 -6.86
N GLY A 35 -17.77 -3.44 -6.49
CA GLY A 35 -18.57 -2.87 -5.40
C GLY A 35 -18.16 -3.38 -4.01
N LEU A 36 -16.92 -3.85 -3.86
CA LEU A 36 -16.41 -4.40 -2.60
C LEU A 36 -15.70 -3.33 -1.77
N ALA A 37 -15.93 -3.35 -0.46
CA ALA A 37 -15.17 -2.53 0.48
C ALA A 37 -13.74 -3.06 0.62
N PHE A 38 -12.74 -2.22 0.30
CA PHE A 38 -11.33 -2.61 0.18
C PHE A 38 -10.48 -2.01 1.29
N GLY A 39 -9.73 -2.84 1.99
CA GLY A 39 -8.84 -2.44 3.09
C GLY A 39 -7.38 -2.75 2.78
N VAL A 40 -6.51 -1.75 2.94
CA VAL A 40 -5.07 -1.87 2.70
C VAL A 40 -4.29 -1.60 3.96
N LYS A 41 -3.42 -2.54 4.35
CA LYS A 41 -2.31 -2.29 5.28
C LYS A 41 -1.03 -2.11 4.49
N LEU A 42 -0.56 -0.87 4.37
CA LEU A 42 0.67 -0.56 3.65
C LEU A 42 1.87 -0.62 4.60
N VAL A 43 2.84 -1.48 4.30
CA VAL A 43 4.09 -1.64 5.04
C VAL A 43 5.29 -1.47 4.11
N ARG A 44 6.49 -1.20 4.64
CA ARG A 44 7.72 -1.38 3.84
C ARG A 44 7.94 -2.85 3.54
N GLY A 45 7.92 -3.71 4.56
CA GLY A 45 8.19 -5.15 4.44
C GLY A 45 9.09 -5.61 5.59
N ALA A 46 9.12 -6.93 5.86
CA ALA A 46 9.82 -7.48 7.02
C ALA A 46 10.85 -8.57 6.68
N TYR A 47 10.89 -9.05 5.43
CA TYR A 47 11.60 -10.28 5.08
C TYR A 47 12.54 -10.12 3.87
N LEU A 48 13.08 -8.92 3.63
CA LEU A 48 13.96 -8.60 2.49
C LEU A 48 15.07 -9.64 2.24
N ASP A 49 15.86 -9.95 3.27
CA ASP A 49 16.97 -10.90 3.14
C ASP A 49 16.49 -12.32 2.80
N LYS A 50 15.34 -12.72 3.36
CA LYS A 50 14.73 -14.02 3.08
C LYS A 50 14.24 -14.10 1.64
N GLU A 51 13.54 -13.07 1.15
CA GLU A 51 13.06 -13.03 -0.24
C GLU A 51 14.23 -13.10 -1.23
N ARG A 52 15.32 -12.37 -0.95
CA ARG A 52 16.56 -12.43 -1.76
C ARG A 52 17.21 -13.81 -1.75
N ALA A 53 17.32 -14.43 -0.58
CA ALA A 53 17.89 -15.76 -0.45
C ALA A 53 17.07 -16.81 -1.21
N VAL A 54 15.74 -16.71 -1.16
CA VAL A 54 14.83 -17.59 -1.92
C VAL A 54 14.99 -17.38 -3.43
N ALA A 55 15.04 -16.13 -3.90
CA ALA A 55 15.25 -15.85 -5.33
C ALA A 55 16.58 -16.42 -5.83
N GLN A 56 17.67 -16.23 -5.08
CA GLN A 56 18.98 -16.79 -5.41
C GLN A 56 18.98 -18.32 -5.43
N LEU A 57 18.36 -18.98 -4.44
CA LEU A 57 18.28 -20.44 -4.35
C LEU A 57 17.56 -21.04 -5.58
N HIS A 58 16.55 -20.35 -6.10
CA HIS A 58 15.75 -20.82 -7.23
C HIS A 58 16.22 -20.24 -8.58
N GLY A 59 17.29 -19.46 -8.63
CA GLY A 59 17.75 -18.81 -9.86
C GLY A 59 16.74 -17.84 -10.47
N MET A 60 15.87 -17.26 -9.64
CA MET A 60 14.86 -16.28 -10.04
C MET A 60 15.42 -14.86 -9.89
N GLU A 61 14.80 -13.91 -10.60
CA GLU A 61 15.09 -12.50 -10.36
C GLU A 61 14.71 -12.11 -8.93
N ASP A 62 15.54 -11.29 -8.28
CA ASP A 62 15.24 -10.69 -6.97
C ASP A 62 13.95 -9.85 -7.07
N PRO A 63 12.86 -10.24 -6.38
CA PRO A 63 11.60 -9.52 -6.44
C PRO A 63 11.62 -8.23 -5.60
N THR A 64 12.68 -8.01 -4.82
CA THR A 64 12.77 -6.92 -3.88
C THR A 64 13.35 -5.65 -4.51
N GLN A 65 13.05 -4.51 -3.89
CA GLN A 65 13.70 -3.25 -4.21
C GLN A 65 15.20 -3.36 -3.91
N PRO A 66 16.05 -2.66 -4.69
CA PRO A 66 17.50 -2.81 -4.58
C PRO A 66 18.03 -2.32 -3.21
N ASP A 67 17.41 -1.29 -2.63
CA ASP A 67 17.84 -0.69 -1.38
C ASP A 67 16.68 -0.06 -0.58
N TYR A 68 17.04 0.51 0.56
CA TYR A 68 16.11 1.19 1.47
C TYR A 68 15.48 2.44 0.84
N GLU A 69 16.22 3.18 0.03
CA GLU A 69 15.75 4.42 -0.59
C GLU A 69 14.72 4.10 -1.66
N ALA A 70 14.99 3.13 -2.53
CA ALA A 70 14.03 2.59 -3.50
C ALA A 70 12.77 2.04 -2.81
N THR A 71 12.92 1.34 -1.67
CA THR A 71 11.77 0.91 -0.86
C THR A 71 10.97 2.09 -0.32
N SER A 72 11.64 3.14 0.13
CA SER A 72 10.99 4.33 0.68
C SER A 72 10.25 5.11 -0.41
N GLN A 73 10.83 5.26 -1.59
CA GLN A 73 10.17 5.86 -2.76
C GLN A 73 8.96 5.04 -3.21
N SER A 74 9.10 3.70 -3.27
CA SER A 74 8.00 2.79 -3.55
C SER A 74 6.85 2.94 -2.53
N TYR A 75 7.19 3.03 -1.24
CA TYR A 75 6.22 3.24 -0.17
C TYR A 75 5.47 4.57 -0.34
N SER A 76 6.19 5.67 -0.56
CA SER A 76 5.58 7.00 -0.77
C SER A 76 4.67 7.03 -2.00
N ARG A 77 5.03 6.35 -3.10
CA ARG A 77 4.16 6.20 -4.27
C ARG A 77 2.88 5.42 -3.96
N CYS A 78 3.00 4.30 -3.26
CA CYS A 78 1.83 3.50 -2.85
C CYS A 78 0.92 4.26 -1.88
N LEU A 79 1.50 5.06 -0.99
CA LEU A 79 0.77 5.92 -0.06
C LEU A 79 -0.06 6.97 -0.80
N GLU A 80 0.54 7.71 -1.74
CA GLU A 80 -0.19 8.72 -2.54
C GLU A 80 -1.29 8.09 -3.40
N LEU A 81 -1.03 6.93 -4.00
CA LEU A 81 -2.04 6.17 -4.74
C LEU A 81 -3.25 5.87 -3.85
N MET A 82 -3.03 5.26 -2.69
CA MET A 82 -4.14 4.87 -1.81
C MET A 82 -4.85 6.05 -1.18
N LEU A 83 -4.15 7.14 -0.83
CA LEU A 83 -4.81 8.35 -0.34
C LEU A 83 -5.72 8.96 -1.42
N THR A 84 -5.32 8.89 -2.68
CA THR A 84 -6.17 9.30 -3.81
C THR A 84 -7.41 8.41 -3.94
N HIS A 85 -7.26 7.08 -3.81
CA HIS A 85 -8.41 6.16 -3.81
C HIS A 85 -9.34 6.37 -2.62
N VAL A 86 -8.81 6.57 -1.41
CA VAL A 86 -9.60 6.85 -0.20
C VAL A 86 -10.41 8.13 -0.40
N ALA A 87 -9.80 9.21 -0.90
CA ALA A 87 -10.52 10.45 -1.20
C ALA A 87 -11.61 10.27 -2.26
N ARG A 88 -11.38 9.43 -3.26
CA ARG A 88 -12.32 9.19 -4.37
C ARG A 88 -13.49 8.28 -3.99
N HIS A 89 -13.24 7.25 -3.19
CA HIS A 89 -14.21 6.16 -2.92
C HIS A 89 -14.77 6.18 -1.49
N GLY A 90 -14.25 7.07 -0.64
CA GLY A 90 -14.76 7.36 0.69
C GLY A 90 -14.89 6.11 1.55
N PRO A 91 -16.08 5.83 2.14
CA PRO A 91 -16.26 4.79 3.16
C PRO A 91 -16.03 3.35 2.65
N THR A 92 -15.87 3.15 1.35
CA THR A 92 -15.63 1.83 0.75
C THR A 92 -14.13 1.53 0.55
N CYS A 93 -13.24 2.48 0.81
CA CYS A 93 -11.79 2.30 0.65
C CYS A 93 -11.05 2.77 1.90
N HIS A 94 -10.24 1.90 2.48
CA HIS A 94 -9.56 2.16 3.75
C HIS A 94 -8.07 1.91 3.66
N LEU A 95 -7.28 2.77 4.31
CA LEU A 95 -5.83 2.70 4.34
C LEU A 95 -5.32 2.73 5.78
N MET A 96 -4.53 1.73 6.15
CA MET A 96 -3.70 1.70 7.35
C MET A 96 -2.25 1.98 6.95
N VAL A 97 -1.71 3.08 7.48
CA VAL A 97 -0.31 3.48 7.31
C VAL A 97 0.52 2.79 8.39
N ALA A 98 1.15 1.66 8.06
CA ALA A 98 1.93 0.88 9.01
C ALA A 98 3.44 1.16 8.85
N SER A 99 3.91 2.23 9.49
CA SER A 99 5.30 2.68 9.46
C SER A 99 5.69 3.36 10.77
N HIS A 100 6.95 3.16 11.18
CA HIS A 100 7.60 3.90 12.26
C HIS A 100 8.52 5.01 11.75
N ASN A 101 8.64 5.18 10.43
CA ASN A 101 9.47 6.24 9.86
C ASN A 101 8.71 7.57 9.92
N GLU A 102 9.33 8.54 10.59
CA GLU A 102 8.75 9.86 10.84
C GLU A 102 8.29 10.55 9.54
N GLU A 103 9.12 10.53 8.50
CA GLU A 103 8.80 11.19 7.24
C GLU A 103 7.57 10.56 6.57
N SER A 104 7.48 9.23 6.56
CA SER A 104 6.30 8.52 6.03
C SER A 104 5.01 8.91 6.78
N VAL A 105 5.07 9.00 8.10
CA VAL A 105 3.92 9.39 8.93
C VAL A 105 3.56 10.86 8.71
N ARG A 106 4.57 11.74 8.64
CA ARG A 106 4.42 13.17 8.35
C ARG A 106 3.78 13.40 6.98
N GLN A 107 4.24 12.70 5.94
CA GLN A 107 3.67 12.75 4.59
C GLN A 107 2.19 12.35 4.63
N ALA A 108 1.86 11.20 5.25
CA ALA A 108 0.49 10.69 5.33
C ALA A 108 -0.45 11.69 6.01
N THR A 109 -0.09 12.20 7.18
CA THR A 109 -0.93 13.14 7.95
C THR A 109 -1.13 14.45 7.18
N LYS A 110 -0.07 15.00 6.59
CA LYS A 110 -0.14 16.24 5.79
C LYS A 110 -1.05 16.06 4.58
N ARG A 111 -0.93 14.93 3.88
CA ARG A 111 -1.71 14.65 2.68
C ARG A 111 -3.18 14.38 2.99
N ALA A 112 -3.44 13.59 4.03
CA ALA A 112 -4.81 13.33 4.51
C ALA A 112 -5.52 14.62 4.95
N GLY A 113 -4.85 15.48 5.72
CA GLY A 113 -5.42 16.77 6.13
C GLY A 113 -5.83 17.64 4.94
N ARG A 114 -5.04 17.65 3.86
CA ARG A 114 -5.40 18.36 2.61
C ARG A 114 -6.61 17.78 1.89
N LEU A 115 -6.84 16.47 1.99
CA LEU A 115 -7.96 15.79 1.34
C LEU A 115 -9.27 15.93 2.13
N CYS A 116 -9.21 16.14 3.45
CA CYS A 116 -10.39 16.38 4.28
C CYS A 116 -10.81 17.86 4.36
N SER A 117 -9.99 18.79 3.86
CA SER A 117 -10.24 20.25 3.93
C SER A 117 -10.90 20.81 2.68
N VAL A 118 -11.43 19.95 1.80
CA VAL A 118 -12.12 20.30 0.53
C VAL A 118 -13.54 19.78 0.56
#